data_AF-A0A1E5NXI5-F1
#
_entry.id   AF-A0A1E5NXI5-F1
#
_cell.length_a   1.000
_cell.length_b   1.000
_cell.length_c   1.000
_cell.angle_alpha   90.00
_cell.angle_beta   90.00
_cell.angle_gamma   90.00
#
_symmetry.space_group_name_H-M   'P 1'
#
loop_
_entity.id
_entity.type
_entity.pdbx_description
1 polymer ?
#
loop_
_entity_poly.entity_id
_entity_poly.type
_entity_poly.pdbx_seq_one_letter_code
_entity_poly.pdbx_strand_id
1 'polypeptide(L)'
;MLWAAGAVVARKNDRTRLRRLRDARPHYVLAADLAEDAGQLLARASTAASAVLRSAVHKEDLVDRQRNEASLPVQEWEIAAGLREYSRLVQAEPKEAEGEKVVALLDSRRRALALSLAGIERRVIALETYAAQIKEADRQYAELRQIQQLADGSNDVLELLARTARDDLAVAEIEGMTGEAAAVSASFTAALESAKEAAVIALPARKTA
;
A
#
# COMPACT_ATOMS: atom_id res chain seq x y z
N MET A 1 -29.13 -54.73 -8.52
CA MET A 1 -29.80 -53.43 -8.36
C MET A 1 -29.09 -52.56 -7.32
N LEU A 2 -27.91 -52.00 -7.61
CA LEU A 2 -27.13 -51.19 -6.65
C LEU A 2 -26.42 -50.00 -7.34
N TRP A 3 -27.19 -49.18 -8.08
CA TRP A 3 -26.67 -47.92 -8.67
C TRP A 3 -27.47 -46.67 -8.25
N ALA A 4 -28.42 -46.81 -7.31
CA ALA A 4 -29.22 -45.67 -6.85
C ALA A 4 -28.58 -44.89 -5.69
N ALA A 5 -27.72 -45.51 -4.87
CA ALA A 5 -27.14 -44.84 -3.70
C ALA A 5 -26.09 -43.77 -4.08
N GLY A 6 -25.24 -44.02 -5.08
CA GLY A 6 -24.19 -43.09 -5.51
C GLY A 6 -24.74 -41.80 -6.14
N ALA A 7 -25.76 -41.91 -7.00
CA ALA A 7 -26.40 -40.75 -7.61
C ALA A 7 -27.19 -39.90 -6.60
N VAL A 8 -27.84 -40.53 -5.62
CA VAL A 8 -28.58 -39.82 -4.56
C VAL A 8 -27.62 -39.11 -3.59
N VAL A 9 -26.49 -39.73 -3.22
CA VAL A 9 -25.49 -39.11 -2.35
C VAL A 9 -24.76 -37.96 -3.06
N ALA A 10 -24.37 -38.11 -4.33
CA ALA A 10 -23.78 -37.03 -5.12
C ALA A 10 -24.77 -35.86 -5.30
N ARG A 11 -26.03 -36.15 -5.63
CA ARG A 11 -27.09 -35.15 -5.80
C ARG A 11 -27.48 -34.47 -4.47
N LYS A 12 -27.41 -35.19 -3.35
CA LYS A 12 -27.64 -34.62 -2.01
C LYS A 12 -26.47 -33.74 -1.58
N ASN A 13 -25.24 -34.12 -1.91
CA ASN A 13 -24.04 -33.31 -1.67
C ASN A 13 -24.06 -32.01 -2.50
N ASP A 14 -24.46 -32.10 -3.77
CA ASP A 14 -24.68 -30.93 -4.62
C ASP A 14 -25.81 -30.03 -4.10
N ARG A 15 -26.95 -30.59 -3.67
CA ARG A 15 -28.02 -29.78 -3.08
C ARG A 15 -27.61 -29.11 -1.78
N THR A 16 -26.84 -29.78 -0.94
CA THR A 16 -26.29 -29.19 0.30
C THR A 16 -25.25 -28.11 -0.01
N ARG A 17 -24.40 -28.31 -1.04
CA ARG A 17 -23.44 -27.32 -1.51
C ARG A 17 -24.13 -26.10 -2.11
N LEU A 18 -25.12 -26.31 -2.98
CA LEU A 18 -25.95 -25.25 -3.56
C LEU A 18 -26.75 -24.50 -2.49
N ARG A 19 -27.26 -25.21 -1.47
CA ARG A 19 -27.88 -24.59 -0.29
C ARG A 19 -26.90 -23.71 0.46
N ARG A 20 -25.71 -24.22 0.80
CA ARG A 20 -24.67 -23.42 1.47
C ARG A 20 -24.25 -22.19 0.66
N LEU A 21 -24.12 -22.31 -0.66
CA LEU A 21 -23.86 -21.17 -1.54
C LEU A 21 -25.02 -20.16 -1.53
N ARG A 22 -26.26 -20.65 -1.51
CA ARG A 22 -27.47 -19.81 -1.42
C ARG A 22 -27.62 -19.15 -0.05
N ASP A 23 -27.27 -19.83 1.03
CA ASP A 23 -27.29 -19.31 2.40
C ASP A 23 -26.15 -18.31 2.62
N ALA A 24 -25.01 -18.53 1.94
CA ALA A 24 -23.88 -17.59 1.90
C ALA A 24 -24.10 -16.41 0.94
N ARG A 25 -25.08 -16.50 0.02
CA ARG A 25 -25.37 -15.46 -1.00
C ARG A 25 -25.48 -14.04 -0.47
N PRO A 26 -26.07 -13.78 0.71
CA PRO A 26 -26.13 -12.44 1.28
C PRO A 26 -24.76 -11.87 1.65
N HIS A 27 -23.73 -12.70 1.81
CA HIS A 27 -22.42 -12.39 2.36
C HIS A 27 -21.31 -12.25 1.31
N TYR A 28 -21.65 -12.29 0.02
CA TYR A 28 -20.70 -11.99 -1.05
C TYR A 28 -21.37 -11.21 -2.18
N VAL A 29 -20.56 -10.45 -2.92
CA VAL A 29 -20.95 -9.70 -4.11
C VAL A 29 -20.12 -10.23 -5.27
N LEU A 30 -20.78 -10.69 -6.33
CA LEU A 30 -20.11 -11.13 -7.56
C LEU A 30 -20.01 -9.95 -8.53
N ALA A 31 -18.99 -9.94 -9.38
CA ALA A 31 -18.89 -8.95 -10.45
C ALA A 31 -20.12 -8.94 -11.37
N ALA A 32 -20.73 -10.12 -11.60
CA ALA A 32 -21.96 -10.26 -12.38
C ALA A 32 -23.20 -9.64 -11.70
N ASP A 33 -23.13 -9.33 -10.40
CA ASP A 33 -24.22 -8.66 -9.68
C ASP A 33 -24.18 -7.14 -9.86
N LEU A 34 -23.12 -6.61 -10.47
CA LEU A 34 -22.84 -5.19 -10.54
C LEU A 34 -23.08 -4.66 -11.95
N ALA A 35 -23.69 -3.48 -12.02
CA ALA A 35 -23.60 -2.63 -13.19
C ALA A 35 -22.13 -2.23 -13.41
N GLU A 36 -21.77 -1.85 -14.63
CA GLU A 36 -20.38 -1.58 -14.99
C GLU A 36 -19.74 -0.47 -14.15
N ASP A 37 -20.45 0.64 -13.98
CA ASP A 37 -20.05 1.77 -13.14
C ASP A 37 -19.89 1.38 -11.67
N ALA A 38 -20.82 0.57 -11.14
CA ALA A 38 -20.75 0.04 -9.80
C ALA A 38 -19.55 -0.91 -9.61
N GLY A 39 -19.24 -1.74 -10.62
CA GLY A 39 -18.06 -2.60 -10.63
C GLY A 39 -16.76 -1.82 -10.53
N GLN A 40 -16.65 -0.72 -11.26
CA GLN A 40 -15.47 0.16 -11.23
C GLN A 40 -15.29 0.83 -9.85
N LEU A 41 -16.37 1.30 -9.22
CA LEU A 41 -16.31 1.87 -7.87
C LEU A 41 -15.87 0.85 -6.81
N LEU A 42 -16.37 -0.39 -6.90
CA LEU A 42 -15.95 -1.44 -5.97
C LEU A 42 -14.47 -1.76 -6.13
N ALA A 43 -13.97 -1.89 -7.37
CA ALA A 43 -12.56 -2.16 -7.63
C ALA A 43 -11.63 -1.07 -7.07
N ARG A 44 -12.03 0.20 -7.21
CA ARG A 44 -11.35 1.35 -6.61
C ARG A 44 -11.30 1.25 -5.08
N ALA A 45 -12.43 0.96 -4.44
CA ALA A 45 -12.51 0.81 -2.99
C ALA A 45 -11.61 -0.35 -2.47
N SER A 46 -11.70 -1.53 -3.08
CA SER A 46 -10.88 -2.69 -2.73
C SER A 46 -9.38 -2.41 -2.91
N THR A 47 -9.01 -1.68 -3.97
CA THR A 47 -7.62 -1.27 -4.21
C THR A 47 -7.13 -0.32 -3.12
N ALA A 48 -7.91 0.68 -2.75
CA ALA A 48 -7.56 1.64 -1.71
C ALA A 48 -7.45 0.97 -0.32
N ALA A 49 -8.41 0.13 0.06
CA ALA A 49 -8.33 -0.65 1.30
C ALA A 49 -7.10 -1.57 1.33
N SER A 50 -6.83 -2.27 0.22
CA SER A 50 -5.66 -3.14 0.09
C SER A 50 -4.35 -2.37 0.19
N ALA A 51 -4.28 -1.15 -0.37
CA ALA A 51 -3.10 -0.31 -0.28
C ALA A 51 -2.79 0.07 1.17
N VAL A 52 -3.81 0.41 1.97
CA VAL A 52 -3.65 0.70 3.40
C VAL A 52 -3.15 -0.53 4.16
N LEU A 53 -3.82 -1.67 4.01
CA LEU A 53 -3.48 -2.88 4.78
C LEU A 53 -2.09 -3.45 4.43
N ARG A 54 -1.60 -3.17 3.22
CA ARG A 54 -0.29 -3.65 2.74
C ARG A 54 0.86 -2.69 3.01
N SER A 55 0.58 -1.46 3.47
CA SER A 55 1.58 -0.42 3.70
C SER A 55 2.58 -0.84 4.78
N ALA A 56 3.79 -0.28 4.71
CA ALA A 56 4.82 -0.53 5.71
C ALA A 56 4.42 0.08 7.06
N VAL A 57 3.92 1.31 7.06
CA VAL A 57 3.47 2.00 8.30
C VAL A 57 2.33 1.26 8.99
N HIS A 58 1.46 0.57 8.25
CA HIS A 58 0.42 -0.29 8.84
C HIS A 58 1.01 -1.57 9.45
N LYS A 59 1.92 -2.24 8.74
CA LYS A 59 2.54 -3.49 9.21
C LYS A 59 3.41 -3.28 10.45
N GLU A 60 4.12 -2.16 10.50
CA GLU A 60 5.00 -1.74 11.59
C GLU A 60 4.24 -1.01 12.73
N ASP A 61 2.90 -0.98 12.69
CA ASP A 61 2.04 -0.40 13.72
C ASP A 61 2.30 1.10 14.01
N LEU A 62 2.75 1.83 12.98
CA LEU A 62 3.00 3.29 13.03
C LEU A 62 1.73 4.12 12.78
N VAL A 63 0.66 3.46 12.37
CA VAL A 63 -0.71 3.98 12.28
C VAL A 63 -1.63 3.04 13.05
N ASP A 64 -2.84 3.49 13.38
CA ASP A 64 -3.81 2.69 14.14
C ASP A 64 -4.25 1.43 13.38
N ARG A 65 -3.47 0.36 13.54
CA ARG A 65 -3.62 -0.91 12.85
C ARG A 65 -4.93 -1.59 13.25
N GLN A 66 -5.24 -1.61 14.55
CA GLN A 66 -6.45 -2.23 15.06
C GLN A 66 -7.70 -1.58 14.45
N ARG A 67 -7.73 -0.25 14.38
CA ARG A 67 -8.85 0.47 13.75
C ARG A 67 -8.94 0.18 12.25
N ASN A 68 -7.82 0.09 11.55
CA ASN A 68 -7.80 -0.23 10.12
C ASN A 68 -8.31 -1.66 9.85
N GLU A 69 -7.81 -2.65 10.58
CA GLU A 69 -8.23 -4.05 10.47
C GLU A 69 -9.71 -4.25 10.82
N ALA A 70 -10.24 -3.48 11.78
CA ALA A 70 -11.64 -3.54 12.14
C ALA A 70 -12.55 -2.77 11.16
N SER A 71 -12.14 -1.58 10.73
CA SER A 71 -13.02 -0.65 10.00
C SER A 71 -13.02 -0.88 8.49
N LEU A 72 -11.86 -1.17 7.89
CA LEU A 72 -11.75 -1.27 6.43
C LEU A 72 -12.60 -2.40 5.83
N PRO A 73 -12.63 -3.62 6.40
CA PRO A 73 -13.50 -4.68 5.88
C PRO A 73 -14.99 -4.32 5.98
N VAL A 74 -15.39 -3.61 7.05
CA VAL A 74 -16.78 -3.14 7.22
C VAL A 74 -17.12 -2.09 6.16
N GLN A 75 -16.24 -1.12 5.92
CA GLN A 75 -16.45 -0.09 4.89
C GLN A 75 -16.52 -0.69 3.49
N GLU A 76 -15.62 -1.61 3.16
CA GLU A 76 -15.62 -2.32 1.87
C GLU A 76 -16.91 -3.12 1.67
N TRP A 77 -17.38 -3.81 2.71
CA TRP A 77 -18.64 -4.54 2.67
C TRP A 77 -19.85 -3.62 2.46
N GLU A 78 -19.94 -2.52 3.20
CA GLU A 78 -21.06 -1.58 3.07
C GLU A 78 -21.10 -0.92 1.68
N ILE A 79 -19.93 -0.61 1.11
CA ILE A 79 -19.82 -0.13 -0.28
C ILE A 79 -20.31 -1.22 -1.24
N ALA A 80 -19.81 -2.45 -1.13
CA ALA A 80 -20.18 -3.56 -2.00
C ALA A 80 -21.69 -3.87 -1.93
N ALA A 81 -22.25 -3.88 -0.71
CA ALA A 81 -23.68 -4.12 -0.50
C ALA A 81 -24.55 -3.01 -1.09
N GLY A 82 -24.15 -1.74 -0.94
CA GLY A 82 -24.83 -0.59 -1.54
C GLY A 82 -24.78 -0.63 -3.07
N LEU A 83 -23.63 -0.96 -3.64
CA LEU A 83 -23.43 -1.07 -5.10
C LEU A 83 -24.23 -2.24 -5.70
N ARG A 84 -24.32 -3.37 -5.00
CA ARG A 84 -25.18 -4.49 -5.38
C ARG A 84 -26.65 -4.07 -5.41
N GLU A 85 -27.10 -3.35 -4.39
CA GLU A 85 -28.49 -2.89 -4.33
C GLU A 85 -28.79 -1.85 -5.42
N TYR A 86 -27.91 -0.88 -5.64
CA TYR A 86 -27.98 0.05 -6.77
C TYR A 86 -28.11 -0.70 -8.11
N SER A 87 -27.20 -1.64 -8.36
CA SER A 87 -27.16 -2.41 -9.61
C SER A 87 -28.44 -3.22 -9.83
N ARG A 88 -28.95 -3.86 -8.78
CA ARG A 88 -30.23 -4.57 -8.80
C ARG A 88 -31.39 -3.64 -9.17
N LEU A 89 -31.43 -2.43 -8.59
CA LEU A 89 -32.50 -1.48 -8.84
C LEU A 89 -32.44 -0.89 -10.26
N VAL A 90 -31.24 -0.64 -10.78
CA VAL A 90 -31.02 -0.19 -12.17
C VAL A 90 -31.43 -1.26 -13.17
N GLN A 91 -31.01 -2.51 -12.96
CA GLN A 91 -31.35 -3.63 -13.84
C GLN A 91 -32.85 -3.95 -13.85
N ALA A 92 -33.56 -3.65 -12.76
CA ALA A 92 -35.00 -3.83 -12.65
C ALA A 92 -35.81 -2.67 -13.26
N GLU A 93 -35.18 -1.56 -13.68
CA GLU A 93 -35.91 -0.47 -14.33
C GLU A 93 -36.42 -0.88 -15.72
N PRO A 94 -37.67 -0.55 -16.09
CA PRO A 94 -38.16 -0.77 -17.44
C PRO A 94 -37.39 0.11 -18.43
N LYS A 95 -36.99 -0.49 -19.56
CA LYS A 95 -36.25 0.20 -20.62
C LYS A 95 -37.11 1.21 -21.38
N GLU A 96 -38.40 0.92 -21.48
CA GLU A 96 -39.39 1.73 -22.19
C GLU A 96 -40.47 2.18 -21.21
N ALA A 97 -40.98 3.38 -21.43
CA ALA A 97 -41.99 4.02 -20.57
C ALA A 97 -43.17 4.44 -21.44
N GLU A 98 -44.37 4.00 -21.08
CA GLU A 98 -45.59 4.37 -21.80
C GLU A 98 -46.30 5.52 -21.09
N GLY A 99 -46.35 6.69 -21.76
CA GLY A 99 -47.05 7.87 -21.28
C GLY A 99 -46.21 8.80 -20.40
N GLU A 100 -46.51 10.10 -20.49
CA GLU A 100 -45.75 11.19 -19.87
C GLU A 100 -45.61 11.06 -18.34
N LYS A 101 -46.66 10.60 -17.66
CA LYS A 101 -46.65 10.40 -16.20
C LYS A 101 -45.66 9.31 -15.76
N VAL A 102 -45.53 8.23 -16.54
CA VAL A 102 -44.60 7.13 -16.24
C VAL A 102 -43.16 7.57 -16.51
N VAL A 103 -42.93 8.34 -17.58
CA VAL A 103 -41.63 8.96 -17.87
C VAL A 103 -41.17 9.84 -16.69
N ALA A 104 -42.01 10.76 -16.23
CA ALA A 104 -41.67 11.65 -15.12
C ALA A 104 -41.34 10.88 -13.81
N LEU A 105 -42.06 9.79 -13.54
CA LEU A 105 -41.80 8.94 -12.37
C LEU A 105 -40.46 8.21 -12.48
N LEU A 106 -40.15 7.64 -13.66
CA LEU A 106 -38.86 6.99 -13.90
C LEU A 106 -37.70 7.96 -13.81
N ASP A 107 -37.84 9.18 -14.33
CA ASP A 107 -36.81 10.21 -14.20
C ASP A 107 -36.55 10.58 -12.74
N SER A 108 -37.60 10.67 -11.92
CA SER A 108 -37.45 10.89 -10.47
C SER A 108 -36.71 9.74 -9.79
N ARG A 109 -37.01 8.50 -10.18
CA ARG A 109 -36.36 7.30 -9.66
C ARG A 109 -34.89 7.24 -10.06
N ARG A 110 -34.56 7.50 -11.33
CA ARG A 110 -33.20 7.58 -11.85
C ARG A 110 -32.37 8.64 -11.15
N ARG A 111 -32.95 9.83 -10.89
CA ARG A 111 -32.29 10.87 -10.08
C ARG A 111 -31.97 10.39 -8.66
N ALA A 112 -32.90 9.69 -8.01
CA ALA A 112 -32.66 9.14 -6.68
C ALA A 112 -31.54 8.08 -6.68
N LEU A 113 -31.51 7.20 -7.69
CA LEU A 113 -30.44 6.22 -7.87
C LEU A 113 -29.08 6.88 -8.13
N ALA A 114 -29.02 7.92 -8.97
CA ALA A 114 -27.80 8.68 -9.22
C ALA A 114 -27.28 9.37 -7.95
N LEU A 115 -28.16 9.95 -7.13
CA LEU A 115 -27.78 10.53 -5.83
C LEU A 115 -27.24 9.48 -4.86
N SER A 116 -27.83 8.28 -4.85
CA SER A 116 -27.33 7.16 -4.06
C SER A 116 -25.93 6.74 -4.50
N LEU A 117 -25.71 6.60 -5.81
CA LEU A 117 -24.40 6.25 -6.37
C LEU A 117 -23.34 7.30 -6.03
N ALA A 118 -23.67 8.59 -6.20
CA ALA A 118 -22.78 9.70 -5.82
C ALA A 118 -22.46 9.72 -4.31
N GLY A 119 -23.38 9.24 -3.46
CA GLY A 119 -23.13 9.02 -2.04
C GLY A 119 -22.06 7.95 -1.80
N ILE A 120 -22.17 6.81 -2.49
CA ILE A 120 -21.18 5.73 -2.41
C ILE A 120 -19.83 6.19 -2.96
N GLU A 121 -19.83 6.87 -4.11
CA GLU A 121 -18.60 7.40 -4.71
C GLU A 121 -17.84 8.34 -3.76
N ARG A 122 -18.53 9.22 -3.03
CA ARG A 122 -17.88 10.06 -2.00
C ARG A 122 -17.18 9.24 -0.91
N ARG A 123 -17.75 8.09 -0.52
CA ARG A 123 -17.10 7.17 0.43
C ARG A 123 -15.84 6.53 -0.17
N VAL A 124 -15.91 6.14 -1.45
CA VAL A 124 -14.75 5.60 -2.19
C VAL A 124 -13.63 6.64 -2.26
N ILE A 125 -13.96 7.90 -2.62
CA ILE A 125 -12.98 9.00 -2.68
C ILE A 125 -12.34 9.26 -1.31
N ALA A 126 -13.11 9.20 -0.23
CA ALA A 126 -12.57 9.35 1.12
C ALA A 126 -11.57 8.21 1.45
N LEU A 127 -11.88 6.98 1.06
CA LEU A 127 -10.99 5.83 1.25
C LEU A 127 -9.71 5.96 0.39
N GLU A 128 -9.83 6.40 -0.86
CA GLU A 128 -8.69 6.67 -1.74
C GLU A 128 -7.80 7.79 -1.19
N THR A 129 -8.40 8.85 -0.65
CA THR A 129 -7.67 9.95 -0.01
C THR A 129 -6.88 9.44 1.20
N TYR A 130 -7.50 8.60 2.03
CA TYR A 130 -6.82 7.98 3.15
C TYR A 130 -5.67 7.08 2.70
N ALA A 131 -5.88 6.25 1.67
CA ALA A 131 -4.83 5.42 1.09
C ALA A 131 -3.65 6.25 0.54
N ALA A 132 -3.92 7.42 -0.06
CA ALA A 132 -2.88 8.33 -0.53
C ALA A 132 -2.07 8.92 0.63
N GLN A 133 -2.71 9.27 1.75
CA GLN A 133 -2.02 9.74 2.96
C GLN A 133 -1.13 8.65 3.56
N ILE A 134 -1.61 7.40 3.61
CA ILE A 134 -0.82 6.26 4.07
C ILE A 134 0.38 6.01 3.15
N LYS A 135 0.22 6.14 1.83
CA LYS A 135 1.33 6.00 0.88
C LYS A 135 2.40 7.08 1.08
N GLU A 136 2.00 8.31 1.39
CA GLU A 136 2.93 9.38 1.71
C GLU A 136 3.68 9.11 3.02
N ALA A 137 2.98 8.59 4.04
CA ALA A 137 3.61 8.14 5.28
C ALA A 137 4.61 6.99 5.06
N ASP A 138 4.30 6.04 4.18
CA ASP A 138 5.23 4.97 3.75
C ASP A 138 6.51 5.53 3.13
N ARG A 139 6.38 6.56 2.28
CA ARG A 139 7.54 7.23 1.66
C ARG A 139 8.43 7.88 2.73
N GLN A 140 7.82 8.64 3.64
CA GLN A 140 8.54 9.30 4.73
C GLN A 140 9.21 8.29 5.67
N TYR A 141 8.54 7.17 5.95
CA TYR A 141 9.11 6.09 6.75
C TYR A 141 10.30 5.43 6.05
N ALA A 142 10.22 5.18 4.74
CA ALA A 142 11.33 4.64 3.97
C ALA A 142 12.54 5.60 3.95
N GLU A 143 12.30 6.91 3.77
CA GLU A 143 13.34 7.94 3.84
C GLU A 143 14.01 7.97 5.22
N LEU A 144 13.23 7.92 6.30
CA LEU A 144 13.77 7.86 7.67
C LEU A 144 14.64 6.62 7.88
N ARG A 145 14.18 5.45 7.40
CA ARG A 145 14.94 4.19 7.49
C ARG A 145 16.24 4.26 6.71
N GLN A 146 16.23 4.88 5.54
CA GLN A 146 17.44 5.07 4.74
C GLN A 146 18.44 6.02 5.42
N ILE A 147 17.96 7.11 6.03
CA ILE A 147 18.81 8.02 6.81
C ILE A 147 19.45 7.29 8.00
N GLN A 148 18.67 6.48 8.72
CA GLN A 148 19.17 5.67 9.83
C GLN A 148 20.25 4.68 9.37
N GLN A 149 20.03 3.97 8.26
CA GLN A 149 21.02 3.04 7.69
C GLN A 149 22.32 3.74 7.29
N LEU A 150 22.23 4.92 6.69
CA LEU A 150 23.41 5.70 6.34
C LEU A 150 24.15 6.22 7.58
N ALA A 151 23.42 6.66 8.61
CA ALA A 151 24.02 7.07 9.88
C ALA A 151 24.73 5.91 10.58
N ASP A 152 24.11 4.73 10.64
CA ASP A 152 24.70 3.54 11.25
C ASP A 152 25.93 3.05 10.47
N GLY A 153 25.85 3.02 9.13
CA GLY A 153 26.99 2.67 8.25
C GLY A 153 28.09 3.72 8.19
N SER A 154 27.87 4.93 8.72
CA SER A 154 28.91 5.97 8.76
C SER A 154 30.09 5.54 9.63
N ASN A 155 29.86 4.74 10.67
CA ASN A 155 30.95 4.24 11.51
C ASN A 155 31.89 3.28 10.75
N ASP A 156 31.34 2.43 9.89
CA ASP A 156 32.13 1.50 9.07
C ASP A 156 32.95 2.26 8.01
N VAL A 157 32.37 3.31 7.43
CA VAL A 157 33.08 4.21 6.50
C VAL A 157 34.21 4.95 7.22
N LEU A 158 33.97 5.42 8.44
CA LEU A 158 35.01 6.06 9.27
C LEU A 158 36.14 5.10 9.61
N GLU A 159 35.83 3.86 9.99
CA GLU A 159 36.85 2.84 10.27
C GLU A 159 37.68 2.51 9.02
N LEU A 160 37.02 2.39 7.86
CA LEU A 160 37.70 2.17 6.59
C LEU A 160 38.66 3.32 6.25
N LEU A 161 38.21 4.57 6.37
CA LEU A 161 39.05 5.75 6.11
C LEU A 161 40.22 5.84 7.09
N ALA A 162 40.00 5.54 8.38
CA ALA A 162 41.06 5.50 9.37
C ALA A 162 42.11 4.43 9.07
N ARG A 163 41.71 3.27 8.52
CA ARG A 163 42.64 2.24 8.06
C ARG A 163 43.42 2.70 6.83
N THR A 164 42.76 3.30 5.84
CA THR A 164 43.43 3.83 4.65
C THR A 164 44.48 4.88 5.02
N ALA A 165 44.17 5.80 5.94
CA ALA A 165 45.15 6.79 6.40
C ALA A 165 46.37 6.16 7.10
N ARG A 166 46.21 5.01 7.77
CA ARG A 166 47.33 4.24 8.32
C ARG A 166 48.14 3.55 7.24
N ASP A 167 47.48 3.02 6.20
CA ASP A 167 48.14 2.40 5.07
C ASP A 167 48.98 3.43 4.29
N ASP A 168 48.45 4.64 4.07
CA ASP A 168 49.18 5.76 3.45
C ASP A 168 50.44 6.15 4.26
N LEU A 169 50.33 6.15 5.59
CA LEU A 169 51.47 6.41 6.48
C LEU A 169 52.53 5.30 6.39
N ALA A 170 52.10 4.04 6.35
CA ALA A 170 53.01 2.91 6.19
C ALA A 170 53.75 2.93 4.85
N VAL A 171 53.09 3.36 3.76
CA VAL A 171 53.74 3.59 2.46
C VAL A 171 54.80 4.67 2.58
N ALA A 172 54.51 5.78 3.26
CA ALA A 172 55.48 6.86 3.48
C ALA A 172 56.72 6.40 4.26
N GLU A 173 56.54 5.53 5.28
CA GLU A 173 57.64 4.93 6.04
C GLU A 173 58.52 4.05 5.13
N ILE A 174 57.91 3.23 4.28
CA ILE A 174 58.62 2.36 3.32
C ILE A 174 59.39 3.18 2.28
N GLU A 175 58.78 4.22 1.70
CA GLU A 175 59.46 5.13 0.76
C GLU A 175 60.63 5.85 1.43
N GLY A 176 60.48 6.27 2.68
CA GLY A 176 61.55 6.84 3.50
C GLY A 176 62.72 5.88 3.72
N MET A 177 62.45 4.57 3.88
CA MET A 177 63.50 3.53 3.95
C MET A 177 64.27 3.39 2.62
N THR A 178 63.69 3.80 1.49
CA THR A 178 64.34 3.79 0.17
C THR A 178 65.09 5.09 -0.18
N GLY A 179 65.00 6.13 0.66
CA GLY A 179 65.92 7.28 0.64
C GLY A 179 65.45 8.54 -0.09
N GLU A 180 64.19 8.68 -0.50
CA GLU A 180 63.68 9.90 -1.14
C GLU A 180 62.86 10.77 -0.19
N ALA A 181 63.51 11.74 0.47
CA ALA A 181 62.87 12.65 1.42
C ALA A 181 61.71 13.49 0.84
N ALA A 182 61.65 13.67 -0.49
CA ALA A 182 60.57 14.40 -1.15
C ALA A 182 59.27 13.57 -1.28
N ALA A 183 59.38 12.25 -1.48
CA ALA A 183 58.24 11.35 -1.53
C ALA A 183 57.52 11.28 -0.17
N VAL A 184 58.30 11.26 0.92
CA VAL A 184 57.80 11.26 2.30
C VAL A 184 56.83 12.43 2.57
N SER A 185 57.18 13.66 2.17
CA SER A 185 56.35 14.85 2.43
C SER A 185 55.00 14.84 1.68
N ALA A 186 54.99 14.31 0.45
CA ALA A 186 53.77 14.17 -0.35
C ALA A 186 52.82 13.14 0.27
N SER A 187 53.35 11.99 0.72
CA SER A 187 52.58 10.91 1.32
C SER A 187 51.99 11.30 2.69
N PHE A 188 52.72 12.06 3.53
CA PHE A 188 52.17 12.64 4.77
C PHE A 188 51.03 13.63 4.51
N THR A 189 51.11 14.43 3.44
CA THR A 189 50.06 15.37 3.06
C THR A 189 48.79 14.62 2.64
N ALA A 190 48.92 13.53 1.90
CA ALA A 190 47.80 12.66 1.52
C ALA A 190 47.13 12.02 2.75
N ALA A 191 47.93 11.48 3.70
CA ALA A 191 47.42 10.92 4.94
C ALA A 191 46.67 11.98 5.80
N LEU A 192 47.16 13.23 5.82
CA LEU A 192 46.53 14.33 6.56
C LEU A 192 45.18 14.74 5.95
N GLU A 193 45.09 14.81 4.62
CA GLU A 193 43.82 15.10 3.93
C GLU A 193 42.82 13.95 4.10
N SER A 194 43.26 12.70 4.03
CA SER A 194 42.42 11.52 4.32
C SER A 194 41.87 11.53 5.76
N ALA A 195 42.71 11.88 6.75
CA ALA A 195 42.27 12.04 8.14
C ALA A 195 41.27 13.19 8.33
N LYS A 196 41.40 14.27 7.55
CA LYS A 196 40.48 15.42 7.55
C LYS A 196 39.14 15.08 6.92
N GLU A 197 39.12 14.29 5.84
CA GLU A 197 37.88 13.76 5.24
C GLU A 197 37.12 12.87 6.23
N ALA A 198 37.82 11.99 6.96
CA ALA A 198 37.22 11.20 8.03
C ALA A 198 36.58 12.08 9.13
N ALA A 199 37.24 13.17 9.53
CA ALA A 199 36.70 14.09 10.54
C ALA A 199 35.41 14.82 10.08
N VAL A 200 35.26 15.12 8.79
CA VAL A 200 34.07 15.78 8.24
C VAL A 200 32.84 14.86 8.26
N ILE A 201 33.03 13.56 8.01
CA ILE A 201 31.95 12.57 8.04
C ILE A 201 31.45 12.31 9.47
N ALA A 202 32.32 12.44 10.47
CA ALA A 202 32.01 12.19 11.88
C ALA A 202 31.29 13.35 12.60
N LEU A 203 31.31 14.57 12.06
CA LEU A 203 30.77 15.75 12.73
C LEU A 203 29.29 15.96 12.37
N PRO A 204 28.34 15.83 13.33
CA PRO A 204 26.97 16.24 13.08
C PRO A 204 26.92 17.75 12.80
N ALA A 205 26.13 18.16 11.80
CA ALA A 205 25.89 19.57 11.51
C ALA A 205 25.43 20.28 12.80
N ARG A 206 26.22 21.26 13.25
CA ARG A 206 25.97 22.02 14.47
C ARG A 206 24.57 22.65 14.36
N LYS A 207 23.60 22.21 15.16
CA LYS A 207 22.30 22.89 15.30
C LYS A 207 22.56 24.29 15.84
N THR A 208 22.45 25.31 14.99
CA THR A 208 22.33 26.70 15.43
C THR A 208 20.95 26.87 16.06
N ALA A 209 20.92 27.15 17.36
CA ALA A 209 19.73 27.53 18.12
C ALA A 209 19.27 28.95 17.75
#